data_AF-A0AAE1FDJ9-F1
#
_entry.id   AF-A0AAE1FDJ9-F1
#
_cell.length_a   1.000
_cell.length_b   1.000
_cell.length_c   1.000
_cell.angle_alpha   90.00
_cell.angle_beta   90.00
_cell.angle_gamma   90.00
#
_symmetry.space_group_name_H-M   'P 1'
#
loop_
_entity.id
_entity.type
_entity.pdbx_description
1 polymer ?
#
loop_
_entity_poly.entity_id
_entity_poly.type
_entity_poly.pdbx_seq_one_letter_code
_entity_poly.pdbx_strand_id
1 'polypeptide(L)'
;MNIKSPAGVVVGLVEFIRYFPDIDDKREAWKFIRNPFHCEVADEVQEEFLELKLNSTAKEDFKDLDLETFWVKNVTSYPLISHQSGSSVFGSTYLCETAFSTLLL
;
A
#
# COMPACT_ATOMS: atom_id res chain seq x y z
N MET A 1 -12.97 17.60 -27.38
CA MET A 1 -12.45 16.53 -26.52
C MET A 1 -11.48 15.71 -27.35
N ASN A 2 -10.19 16.04 -27.27
CA ASN A 2 -9.15 15.30 -27.99
C ASN A 2 -8.43 14.45 -26.94
N ILE A 3 -8.63 13.13 -27.01
CA ILE A 3 -8.05 12.17 -26.09
C ILE A 3 -6.58 12.04 -26.51
N LYS A 4 -5.70 12.82 -25.87
CA LYS A 4 -4.27 12.81 -26.18
C LYS A 4 -3.68 11.45 -25.76
N SER A 5 -2.95 10.87 -26.70
CA SER A 5 -2.28 9.56 -26.77
C SER A 5 -1.82 8.92 -25.43
N PRO A 6 -1.93 7.59 -25.27
CA PRO A 6 -1.56 6.82 -24.06
C PRO A 6 -0.05 6.78 -23.72
N ALA A 7 0.81 7.44 -24.51
CA ALA A 7 2.27 7.35 -24.41
C ALA A 7 2.87 7.84 -23.07
N GLY A 8 2.31 8.88 -22.45
CA GLY A 8 2.83 9.40 -21.17
C GLY A 8 2.59 8.47 -19.99
N VAL A 9 1.41 7.81 -19.97
CA VAL A 9 1.03 6.86 -18.92
C VAL A 9 1.87 5.59 -18.99
N VAL A 10 2.15 5.09 -20.19
CA VAL A 10 2.98 3.89 -20.36
C VAL A 10 4.44 4.13 -19.96
N VAL A 11 5.01 5.32 -20.20
CA VAL A 11 6.38 5.64 -19.76
C VAL A 11 6.47 5.72 -18.24
N GLY A 12 5.49 6.34 -17.57
CA GLY A 12 5.45 6.39 -16.11
C GLY A 12 5.35 5.00 -15.45
N LEU A 13 4.57 4.10 -16.04
CA LEU A 13 4.47 2.71 -15.58
C LEU A 13 5.77 1.93 -15.76
N VAL A 14 6.50 2.14 -16.87
CA VAL A 14 7.78 1.47 -17.13
C VAL A 14 8.84 1.90 -16.11
N GLU A 15 8.97 3.19 -15.81
CA GLU A 15 9.90 3.66 -14.77
C GLU A 15 9.49 3.18 -13.38
N PHE A 16 8.20 3.17 -13.07
CA PHE A 16 7.70 2.65 -11.81
C PHE A 16 8.05 1.18 -11.60
N ILE A 17 7.86 0.33 -12.61
CA ILE A 17 8.26 -1.08 -12.57
C ILE A 17 9.79 -1.21 -12.47
N ARG A 18 10.57 -0.30 -13.07
CA ARG A 18 12.03 -0.28 -12.93
C ARG A 18 12.48 0.03 -11.50
N TYR A 19 11.80 0.94 -10.81
CA TYR A 19 12.07 1.29 -9.41
C TYR A 19 11.53 0.25 -8.42
N PHE A 20 10.43 -0.44 -8.77
CA PHE A 20 9.81 -1.50 -7.99
C PHE A 20 9.70 -2.79 -8.83
N PRO A 21 10.83 -3.45 -9.13
CA PRO A 21 10.86 -4.62 -10.03
C PRO A 21 10.12 -5.82 -9.48
N ASP A 22 9.94 -5.88 -8.16
CA ASP A 22 9.25 -6.93 -7.41
C ASP A 22 7.82 -6.53 -7.02
N ILE A 23 7.21 -5.59 -7.75
CA ILE A 23 5.89 -5.07 -7.41
C ILE A 23 4.78 -6.11 -7.55
N ASP A 24 4.85 -7.02 -8.51
CA ASP A 24 3.85 -8.09 -8.66
C ASP A 24 3.93 -9.09 -7.50
N ASP A 25 5.14 -9.45 -7.06
CA ASP A 25 5.36 -10.31 -5.89
C ASP A 25 4.91 -9.61 -4.60
N LYS A 26 5.19 -8.31 -4.49
CA LYS A 26 4.73 -7.47 -3.39
C LYS A 26 3.23 -7.18 -3.42
N ARG A 27 2.57 -7.24 -4.57
CA ARG A 27 1.14 -6.92 -4.71
C ARG A 27 0.27 -7.90 -3.94
N GLU A 28 0.64 -9.18 -3.96
CA GLU A 28 -0.01 -10.20 -3.15
C GLU A 28 0.28 -10.01 -1.66
N ALA A 29 1.54 -9.70 -1.33
CA ALA A 29 1.94 -9.36 0.04
C ALA A 29 1.23 -8.09 0.54
N TRP A 30 0.86 -7.14 -0.32
CA TRP A 30 0.20 -5.87 0.06
C TRP A 30 -1.31 -5.99 0.23
N LYS A 31 -1.91 -7.16 0.00
CA LYS A 31 -3.35 -7.38 0.24
C LYS A 31 -3.72 -7.11 1.70
N PHE A 32 -2.82 -7.40 2.65
CA PHE A 32 -3.08 -7.13 4.05
C PHE A 32 -3.17 -5.64 4.36
N ILE A 33 -2.47 -4.79 3.60
CA ILE A 33 -2.48 -3.34 3.81
C ILE A 33 -3.92 -2.83 3.68
N ARG A 34 -4.67 -3.38 2.72
CA ARG A 34 -6.07 -3.01 2.47
C ARG A 34 -7.03 -3.62 3.49
N ASN A 35 -6.78 -4.86 3.92
CA ASN A 35 -7.56 -5.50 4.95
C ASN A 35 -6.71 -6.54 5.72
N PRO A 36 -6.19 -6.20 6.89
CA PRO A 36 -5.35 -7.11 7.66
C PRO A 36 -6.16 -8.26 8.29
N PHE A 37 -7.49 -8.13 8.40
CA PHE A 37 -8.33 -9.14 9.03
C PHE A 37 -8.75 -10.27 8.08
N HIS A 38 -8.51 -10.12 6.77
CA HIS A 38 -8.93 -11.08 5.74
C HIS A 38 -7.77 -11.63 4.88
N CYS A 39 -6.52 -11.29 5.19
CA CYS A 39 -5.36 -11.74 4.43
C CYS A 39 -4.65 -12.90 5.14
N GLU A 40 -4.00 -13.77 4.36
CA GLU A 40 -2.93 -14.65 4.83
C GLU A 40 -1.59 -13.94 4.62
N VAL A 41 -0.67 -14.02 5.57
CA VAL A 41 0.61 -13.30 5.54
C VAL A 41 1.78 -14.26 5.71
N ALA A 42 2.96 -13.82 5.28
CA ALA A 42 4.21 -14.58 5.40
C ALA A 42 4.60 -14.85 6.86
N ASP A 43 5.32 -15.95 7.09
CA ASP A 43 5.73 -16.44 8.42
C ASP A 43 6.42 -15.37 9.28
N GLU A 44 7.22 -14.49 8.66
CA GLU A 44 8.05 -13.47 9.34
C GLU A 44 7.23 -12.42 10.12
N VAL A 45 5.99 -12.15 9.69
CA VAL A 45 5.09 -11.17 10.32
C VAL A 45 3.87 -11.81 10.95
N GLN A 46 3.83 -13.15 11.00
CA GLN A 46 2.66 -13.91 11.41
C GLN A 46 2.24 -13.65 12.85
N GLU A 47 3.19 -13.42 13.77
CA GLU A 47 2.91 -13.15 15.18
C GLU A 47 2.18 -11.81 15.38
N GLU A 48 2.75 -10.70 14.90
CA GLU A 48 2.11 -9.38 14.97
C GLU A 48 0.74 -9.38 14.28
N PHE A 49 0.64 -10.12 13.16
CA PHE A 49 -0.61 -10.22 12.42
C PHE A 49 -1.68 -11.02 13.15
N LEU A 50 -1.27 -12.08 13.87
CA LEU A 50 -2.17 -12.87 14.71
C LEU A 50 -2.66 -12.03 15.90
N GLU A 51 -1.77 -11.27 16.54
CA GLU A 51 -2.13 -10.35 17.62
C GLU A 51 -3.08 -9.26 17.14
N LEU A 52 -2.81 -8.66 15.97
CA LEU A 52 -3.70 -7.67 15.36
C LEU A 52 -5.08 -8.28 15.08
N LYS A 53 -5.13 -9.50 14.55
CA LYS A 53 -6.39 -10.23 14.30
C LYS A 53 -7.17 -10.57 15.57
N LEU A 54 -6.49 -10.73 16.70
CA LEU A 54 -7.12 -11.00 18.00
C LEU A 54 -7.53 -9.73 18.74
N ASN A 55 -6.96 -8.58 18.39
CA ASN A 55 -7.24 -7.30 19.00
C ASN A 55 -8.63 -6.76 18.56
N SER A 56 -9.60 -6.81 19.48
CA SER A 56 -10.95 -6.29 19.24
C SER A 56 -10.98 -4.78 19.07
N THR A 57 -10.15 -4.03 19.81
CA THR A 57 -10.05 -2.58 19.69
C THR A 57 -9.51 -2.18 18.32
N ALA A 58 -8.50 -2.89 17.82
CA ALA A 58 -7.98 -2.65 16.47
C ALA A 58 -9.03 -2.93 15.38
N LYS A 59 -9.93 -3.91 15.59
CA LYS A 59 -11.06 -4.16 14.66
C LYS A 59 -12.10 -3.07 14.68
N GLU A 60 -12.35 -2.44 15.82
CA GLU A 60 -13.26 -1.30 15.94
C GLU A 60 -12.62 -0.07 15.30
N ASP A 61 -11.36 0.22 15.64
CA ASP A 61 -10.57 1.29 15.03
C ASP A 61 -10.53 1.18 13.51
N PHE A 62 -10.38 -0.03 12.95
CA PHE A 62 -10.37 -0.23 11.50
C PHE A 62 -11.70 0.08 10.80
N LYS A 63 -12.82 0.01 11.53
CA LYS A 63 -14.14 0.38 10.99
C LYS A 63 -14.37 1.89 11.05
N ASP A 64 -13.80 2.55 12.05
CA ASP A 64 -14.04 3.96 12.34
C ASP A 64 -12.99 4.89 11.71
N LEU A 65 -11.75 4.42 11.54
CA LEU A 65 -10.63 5.18 10.99
C LEU A 65 -10.43 4.90 9.50
N ASP A 66 -9.88 5.90 8.79
CA ASP A 66 -9.32 5.65 7.47
C ASP A 66 -8.04 4.79 7.58
N LEU A 67 -7.65 4.19 6.44
CA LEU A 67 -6.57 3.22 6.37
C LEU A 67 -5.22 3.79 6.81
N GLU A 68 -4.93 5.04 6.44
CA GLU A 68 -3.67 5.70 6.76
C GLU A 68 -3.60 5.99 8.26
N THR A 69 -4.65 6.60 8.82
CA THR A 69 -4.75 6.88 10.25
C THR A 69 -4.70 5.60 11.09
N PHE A 70 -5.33 4.52 10.62
CA PHE A 70 -5.27 3.22 11.27
C PHE A 70 -3.83 2.69 11.37
N TRP A 71 -3.08 2.67 10.25
CA TRP A 71 -1.72 2.16 10.24
C TRP A 71 -0.75 3.07 11.01
N VAL A 72 -0.94 4.40 10.96
CA VAL A 72 -0.16 5.36 11.75
C VAL A 72 -0.38 5.15 13.25
N LYS A 73 -1.63 4.96 13.69
CA LYS A 73 -1.95 4.69 15.11
C LYS A 73 -1.30 3.40 15.61
N ASN A 74 -1.22 2.40 14.73
CA ASN A 74 -0.76 1.05 15.06
C ASN A 74 0.75 0.83 14.82
N VAL A 75 1.48 1.84 14.35
CA VAL A 75 2.91 1.73 14.01
C VAL A 75 3.79 1.33 15.20
N THR A 76 3.43 1.76 16.41
CA THR A 76 4.19 1.45 17.63
C THR A 76 3.87 0.07 18.18
N SER A 77 2.65 -0.40 17.97
CA SER A 77 2.16 -1.68 18.48
C SER A 77 2.50 -2.83 17.54
N TYR A 78 2.55 -2.56 16.24
CA TYR A 78 2.83 -3.55 15.21
C TYR A 78 3.80 -2.99 14.15
N PRO A 79 5.06 -2.73 14.54
CA PRO A 79 6.04 -2.07 13.68
C PRO A 79 6.38 -2.86 12.40
N LEU A 80 6.41 -4.19 12.42
CA LEU A 80 6.79 -4.98 11.24
C LEU A 80 5.72 -4.88 10.16
N ILE A 81 4.45 -5.06 10.52
CA ILE A 81 3.32 -4.97 9.58
C ILE A 81 3.04 -3.53 9.14
N SER A 82 3.25 -2.55 10.04
CA SER A 82 3.03 -1.14 9.73
C SER A 82 4.13 -0.56 8.84
N HIS A 83 5.38 -1.00 8.99
CA HIS A 83 6.47 -0.63 8.10
C HIS A 83 6.23 -1.13 6.66
N GLN A 84 5.72 -2.36 6.51
CA GLN A 84 5.33 -2.89 5.21
C GLN A 84 4.16 -2.11 4.58
N SER A 85 3.23 -1.58 5.39
CA SER A 85 2.13 -0.71 4.94
C SER A 85 2.60 0.61 4.33
N GLY A 86 3.55 1.30 4.96
CA GLY A 86 4.02 2.61 4.52
C GLY A 86 4.63 2.63 3.12
N SER A 87 5.28 1.53 2.71
CA SER A 87 5.92 1.42 1.39
C SER A 87 4.95 1.51 0.20
N SER A 88 3.68 1.12 0.39
CA SER A 88 2.65 1.15 -0.66
C SER A 88 2.17 2.57 -0.97
N VAL A 89 2.08 3.43 0.05
CA VAL A 89 1.63 4.84 -0.09
C VAL A 89 2.61 5.61 -0.98
N PHE A 90 3.92 5.43 -0.79
CA PHE A 90 4.96 6.07 -1.59
C PHE A 90 4.87 5.75 -3.10
N GLY A 91 4.55 4.51 -3.46
CA GLY A 91 4.45 4.12 -4.87
C GLY A 91 3.27 4.80 -5.59
N SER A 92 2.13 4.94 -4.91
CA SER A 92 0.95 5.58 -5.49
C SER A 92 1.13 7.09 -5.69
N THR A 93 1.78 7.78 -4.75
CA THR A 93 2.11 9.22 -4.86
C THR A 93 3.05 9.45 -6.03
N TYR A 94 4.10 8.64 -6.17
CA TYR A 94 5.05 8.76 -7.28
C TYR A 94 4.38 8.60 -8.66
N LEU A 95 3.49 7.60 -8.80
CA LEU A 95 2.71 7.43 -10.02
C LEU A 95 1.79 8.62 -10.29
N CYS A 96 1.17 9.17 -9.24
CA CYS A 96 0.30 10.34 -9.33
C CYS A 96 1.08 11.59 -9.76
N GLU A 97 2.25 11.85 -9.15
CA GLU A 97 3.14 12.95 -9.50
C GLU A 97 3.68 12.82 -10.92
N THR A 98 4.07 11.61 -11.34
CA THR A 98 4.54 11.34 -12.70
C THR A 98 3.43 11.54 -13.72
N ALA A 99 2.21 11.07 -13.42
CA ALA A 99 1.04 11.28 -14.26
C ALA A 99 0.67 12.77 -14.36
N PHE A 100 0.69 13.51 -13.25
CA PHE A 100 0.43 14.95 -13.27
C PHE A 100 1.52 15.72 -14.03
N SER A 101 2.80 15.36 -13.84
CA SER A 101 3.91 15.99 -14.54
C SER A 101 3.85 15.75 -16.05
N THR A 102 3.36 14.59 -16.50
CA THR A 102 3.14 14.29 -17.92
C THR A 102 1.86 14.90 -18.48
N LEU A 103 0.82 15.13 -17.68
CA LEU A 103 -0.40 15.84 -18.08
C LEU A 103 -0.18 17.35 -18.25
N LEU A 104 0.80 17.92 -17.54
CA LEU A 104 1.18 19.33 -17.64
C LEU A 104 2.14 19.64 -18.81
N LEU A 105 2.50 18.64 -19.64
CA LEU A 105 3.31 18.73 -20.87
C LEU A 105 2.48 18.56 -22.15
#